data_AF-A0A8S0V9Y9-F1
#
_entry.id   AF-A0A8S0V9Y9-F1
#
_cell.length_a   1.000
_cell.length_b   1.000
_cell.length_c   1.000
_cell.angle_alpha   90.00
_cell.angle_beta   90.00
_cell.angle_gamma   90.00
#
_symmetry.space_group_name_H-M   'P 1'
#
loop_
_entity.id
_entity.type
_entity.pdbx_description
1 polymer ?
#
loop_
_entity_poly.entity_id
_entity_poly.type
_entity_poly.pdbx_seq_one_letter_code
_entity_poly.pdbx_strand_id
1 'polypeptide(L)'
;MGTRPGNSRRRPRSFKHGTAYVRGLQQRDDGDKDRLKVRACCKIYTAYDVDNWKGIQRYTFNALSCVIDENVVSVMCSYNQVNGKPTCGDPDLLVSVIRDQWQLNGYISSDCDSLKEMFYSQNYTRTPEETAALAIKSDINKVILNNFATLLRLGFFDGDPNKQLYGNLGPKDVCTPANQELACEVARQGIVLLKNTEGSLPLSPTAIKSLAAIGPNPNVTKTMIGNYQGVPCNYTTPLQGLMALVAT
;
A
#
# COMPACT_ATOMS: atom_id res chain seq x y z
N MET A 1 20.55 -5.56 23.79
CA MET A 1 20.07 -6.75 23.04
C MET A 1 18.61 -6.97 23.40
N GLY A 2 17.68 -6.36 22.65
CA GLY A 2 16.25 -6.62 22.79
C GLY A 2 15.84 -7.68 21.78
N THR A 3 15.50 -8.88 22.24
CA THR A 3 14.99 -9.96 21.39
C THR A 3 13.63 -9.55 20.81
N ARG A 4 13.53 -9.50 19.47
CA ARG A 4 12.25 -9.40 18.75
C ARG A 4 11.31 -10.48 19.30
N PRO A 5 10.02 -10.20 19.58
CA PRO A 5 9.11 -11.20 20.11
C PRO A 5 8.89 -12.29 19.05
N GLY A 6 9.60 -13.40 19.20
CA GLY A 6 9.28 -14.67 18.55
C GLY A 6 8.40 -15.50 19.48
N ASN A 7 7.13 -15.72 19.13
CA ASN A 7 6.59 -17.08 18.91
C ASN A 7 5.07 -17.14 18.61
N SER A 8 4.73 -17.99 17.63
CA SER A 8 3.59 -18.92 17.61
C SER A 8 2.15 -18.50 17.24
N ARG A 9 1.81 -17.23 16.97
CA ARG A 9 0.53 -16.95 16.26
C ARG A 9 0.78 -16.94 14.76
N ARG A 10 0.05 -17.77 13.99
CA ARG A 10 0.06 -17.72 12.51
C ARG A 10 -0.16 -16.26 12.09
N ARG A 11 0.90 -15.59 11.61
CA ARG A 11 0.79 -14.20 11.15
C ARG A 11 -0.29 -14.15 10.06
N PRO A 12 -1.23 -13.19 10.09
CA PRO A 12 -2.27 -13.06 9.08
C PRO A 12 -1.69 -13.04 7.67
N ARG A 13 -2.42 -13.51 6.65
CA ARG A 13 -1.95 -13.48 5.25
C ARG A 13 -1.62 -12.05 4.78
N SER A 14 -2.37 -11.05 5.24
CA SER A 14 -2.10 -9.62 5.02
C SER A 14 -0.71 -9.20 5.50
N PHE A 15 -0.24 -9.79 6.60
CA PHE A 15 1.09 -9.55 7.14
C PHE A 15 2.19 -9.99 6.14
N LYS A 16 2.09 -11.23 5.64
CA LYS A 16 3.09 -11.78 4.70
C LYS A 16 3.15 -10.99 3.39
N HIS A 17 1.99 -10.53 2.92
CA HIS A 17 1.91 -9.66 1.74
C HIS A 17 2.60 -8.31 1.99
N GLY A 18 2.28 -7.64 3.10
CA GLY A 18 2.89 -6.36 3.48
C GLY A 18 4.42 -6.45 3.60
N THR A 19 4.91 -7.47 4.30
CA THR A 19 6.34 -7.82 4.37
C THR A 19 6.99 -7.92 2.99
N ALA A 20 6.45 -8.75 2.11
CA ALA A 20 7.03 -9.00 0.80
C ALA A 20 7.03 -7.73 -0.06
N TYR A 21 5.96 -6.94 0.00
CA TYR A 21 5.81 -5.70 -0.74
C TYR A 21 6.78 -4.61 -0.27
N VAL A 22 6.87 -4.39 1.05
CA VAL A 22 7.84 -3.45 1.65
C VAL A 22 9.27 -3.86 1.32
N ARG A 23 9.56 -5.16 1.41
CA ARG A 23 10.86 -5.72 1.02
C ARG A 23 11.20 -5.42 -0.45
N GLY A 24 10.28 -5.71 -1.37
CA GLY A 24 10.48 -5.48 -2.80
C GLY A 24 10.65 -4.01 -3.19
N LEU A 25 10.00 -3.10 -2.46
CA LEU A 25 10.15 -1.65 -2.70
C LEU A 25 11.43 -1.08 -2.09
N GLN A 26 11.75 -1.43 -0.85
CA GLN A 26 12.76 -0.72 -0.07
C GLN A 26 14.15 -1.31 -0.15
N GLN A 27 14.29 -2.64 -0.20
CA GLN A 27 15.60 -3.27 -0.15
C GLN A 27 16.38 -2.98 -1.42
N ARG A 28 17.65 -2.69 -1.24
CA ARG A 28 18.54 -2.48 -2.36
C ARG A 28 19.09 -3.78 -2.90
N ASP A 29 19.35 -3.77 -4.20
CA ASP A 29 19.88 -4.92 -4.93
C ASP A 29 21.34 -5.22 -4.53
N ASP A 30 22.06 -4.24 -3.98
CA ASP A 30 23.41 -4.41 -3.39
C ASP A 30 23.40 -4.90 -1.93
N GLY A 31 22.23 -5.08 -1.32
CA GLY A 31 22.07 -5.59 0.04
C GLY A 31 22.40 -4.60 1.16
N ASP A 32 22.72 -3.33 0.85
CA ASP A 32 22.95 -2.30 1.85
C ASP A 32 21.66 -2.02 2.63
N LYS A 33 21.71 -2.25 3.95
CA LYS A 33 20.56 -2.13 4.87
C LYS A 33 20.36 -0.71 5.40
N ASP A 34 21.39 0.12 5.34
CA ASP A 34 21.32 1.51 5.77
C ASP A 34 20.77 2.40 4.65
N ARG A 35 20.92 1.95 3.41
CA ARG A 35 20.44 2.63 2.21
C ARG A 35 19.10 2.07 1.72
N LEU A 36 18.38 2.86 0.93
CA LEU A 36 17.05 2.52 0.41
C LEU A 36 17.01 2.56 -1.12
N LYS A 37 16.17 1.70 -1.72
CA LYS A 37 15.81 1.75 -3.15
C LYS A 37 14.68 2.74 -3.38
N VAL A 38 13.53 2.48 -2.76
CA VAL A 38 12.38 3.40 -2.67
C VAL A 38 11.90 3.39 -1.21
N ARG A 39 11.26 4.47 -0.76
CA ARG A 39 10.59 4.48 0.54
C ARG A 39 9.21 3.83 0.42
N ALA A 40 8.93 2.82 1.25
CA ALA A 40 7.57 2.32 1.44
C ALA A 40 6.90 3.01 2.64
N CYS A 41 5.57 3.09 2.58
CA CYS A 41 4.75 3.63 3.66
C CYS A 41 3.63 2.66 3.98
N CYS A 42 3.59 2.17 5.22
CA CYS A 42 2.49 1.33 5.70
C CYS A 42 1.28 2.22 6.02
N LYS A 43 0.16 1.95 5.36
CA LYS A 43 -1.11 2.65 5.57
C LYS A 43 -2.28 1.66 5.61
N ILE A 44 -3.40 1.98 6.25
CA ILE A 44 -3.65 3.20 7.03
C ILE A 44 -3.67 2.81 8.52
N TYR A 45 -2.72 3.34 9.29
CA TYR A 45 -2.52 2.99 10.70
C TYR A 45 -3.40 3.87 11.61
N THR A 46 -4.43 3.37 12.25
CA THR A 46 -4.83 1.96 12.33
C THR A 46 -6.34 1.85 12.32
N ALA A 47 -6.78 0.64 11.98
CA ALA A 47 -8.18 0.26 12.07
C ALA A 47 -9.13 1.15 11.22
N TYR A 48 -8.66 1.46 10.01
CA TYR A 48 -9.41 2.15 8.98
C TYR A 48 -9.92 1.13 7.95
N ASP A 49 -11.22 0.83 7.95
CA ASP A 49 -11.86 -0.11 7.02
C ASP A 49 -13.30 0.28 6.62
N VAL A 50 -13.75 1.49 6.99
CA VAL A 50 -15.07 2.03 6.65
C VAL A 50 -14.92 3.39 5.99
N ASP A 51 -15.39 3.53 4.75
CA ASP A 51 -15.44 4.82 4.05
C ASP A 51 -16.70 5.63 4.39
N ASN A 52 -17.87 5.06 4.09
CA ASN A 52 -19.18 5.61 4.45
C ASN A 52 -20.22 4.49 4.46
N TRP A 53 -20.73 4.15 5.65
CA TRP A 53 -21.70 3.08 5.79
C TRP A 53 -22.76 3.44 6.84
N LYS A 54 -24.04 3.47 6.42
CA LYS A 54 -25.18 3.76 7.29
C LYS A 54 -25.02 5.03 8.14
N GLY A 55 -24.40 6.07 7.57
CA GLY A 55 -24.15 7.35 8.25
C GLY A 55 -22.87 7.39 9.09
N ILE A 56 -22.16 6.26 9.24
CA ILE A 56 -20.81 6.21 9.82
C ILE A 56 -19.80 6.57 8.74
N GLN A 57 -19.06 7.66 8.97
CA GLN A 57 -18.07 8.16 8.03
C GLN A 57 -16.65 7.84 8.50
N ARG A 58 -15.75 7.69 7.53
CA ARG A 58 -14.32 7.45 7.74
C ARG A 58 -13.62 8.41 8.70
N TYR A 59 -14.11 9.64 8.81
CA TYR A 59 -13.53 10.67 9.66
C TYR A 59 -13.98 10.58 11.12
N THR A 60 -15.09 9.89 11.41
CA THR A 60 -15.73 9.90 12.72
C THR A 60 -15.93 8.52 13.33
N PHE A 61 -15.62 7.46 12.59
CA PHE A 61 -15.65 6.08 13.09
C PHE A 61 -14.58 5.84 14.17
N ASN A 62 -14.84 4.87 15.05
CA ASN A 62 -13.96 4.48 16.14
C ASN A 62 -13.72 2.97 16.12
N ALA A 63 -12.44 2.55 16.10
CA ALA A 63 -12.05 1.16 15.86
C ALA A 63 -11.04 0.62 16.89
N LEU A 64 -10.67 -0.67 16.77
CA LEU A 64 -9.71 -1.37 17.65
C LEU A 64 -8.42 -1.73 16.88
N SER A 65 -7.25 -1.64 17.55
CA SER A 65 -5.91 -1.59 16.94
C SER A 65 -5.44 -2.81 16.10
N CYS A 66 -4.62 -2.56 15.07
CA CYS A 66 -3.90 -3.55 14.24
C CYS A 66 -2.36 -3.38 14.29
N VAL A 67 -1.60 -4.48 14.09
CA VAL A 67 -0.13 -4.57 14.22
C VAL A 67 0.57 -4.77 12.87
N ILE A 68 1.69 -4.06 12.66
CA ILE A 68 2.63 -4.27 11.56
C ILE A 68 4.03 -4.38 12.16
N ASP A 69 4.80 -5.40 11.80
CA ASP A 69 6.11 -5.72 12.41
C ASP A 69 7.15 -5.92 11.32
N GLU A 70 7.59 -4.86 10.63
CA GLU A 70 8.82 -4.86 9.82
C GLU A 70 9.43 -3.46 9.68
N ASN A 71 10.71 -3.40 9.26
CA ASN A 71 11.53 -2.19 9.03
C ASN A 71 11.02 -1.32 7.85
N VAL A 72 9.72 -1.03 7.79
CA VAL A 72 9.19 0.02 6.93
C VAL A 72 9.79 1.36 7.39
N VAL A 73 10.10 2.26 6.46
CA VAL A 73 10.68 3.57 6.82
C VAL A 73 9.60 4.63 7.03
N SER A 74 8.32 4.31 6.79
CA SER A 74 7.24 5.25 7.02
C SER A 74 5.92 4.55 7.38
N VAL A 75 5.15 5.20 8.25
CA VAL A 75 3.79 4.79 8.63
C VAL A 75 2.87 5.98 8.45
N MET A 76 1.67 5.76 7.90
CA MET A 76 0.66 6.79 7.73
C MET A 76 -0.46 6.61 8.75
N CYS A 77 -0.67 7.62 9.61
CA CYS A 77 -1.79 7.59 10.54
C CYS A 77 -3.14 7.85 9.83
N SER A 78 -4.20 7.23 10.33
CA SER A 78 -5.54 7.24 9.75
C SER A 78 -6.40 8.44 10.11
N TYR A 79 -7.46 8.63 9.32
CA TYR A 79 -8.48 9.62 9.59
C TYR A 79 -9.26 9.37 10.88
N ASN A 80 -9.61 8.12 11.18
CA ASN A 80 -10.54 7.76 12.23
C ASN A 80 -9.97 7.94 13.65
N GLN A 81 -10.83 7.67 14.63
CA GLN A 81 -10.44 7.57 16.03
C GLN A 81 -10.25 6.12 16.44
N VAL A 82 -9.49 5.90 17.50
CA VAL A 82 -9.36 4.62 18.21
C VAL A 82 -9.51 4.93 19.70
N ASN A 83 -10.47 4.27 20.35
CA ASN A 83 -10.84 4.54 21.74
C ASN A 83 -11.09 6.02 22.04
N GLY A 84 -11.70 6.75 21.09
CA GLY A 84 -12.04 8.17 21.21
C GLY A 84 -10.89 9.14 20.97
N LYS A 85 -9.71 8.65 20.56
CA LYS A 85 -8.55 9.48 20.23
C LYS A 85 -8.27 9.45 18.72
N PRO A 86 -8.03 10.59 18.05
CA PRO A 86 -7.64 10.59 16.66
C PRO A 86 -6.26 9.96 16.49
N THR A 87 -6.12 9.04 15.53
CA THR A 87 -4.86 8.27 15.44
C THR A 87 -3.62 9.13 15.12
N CYS A 88 -3.78 10.25 14.42
CA CYS A 88 -2.70 11.21 14.16
C CYS A 88 -2.35 12.12 15.35
N GLY A 89 -3.16 12.10 16.42
CA GLY A 89 -2.95 12.86 17.65
C GLY A 89 -2.87 11.98 18.90
N ASP A 90 -2.62 10.67 18.74
CA ASP A 90 -2.57 9.73 19.85
C ASP A 90 -1.14 9.25 20.13
N PRO A 91 -0.49 9.72 21.22
CA PRO A 91 0.86 9.31 21.56
C PRO A 91 0.96 7.83 21.99
N ASP A 92 -0.13 7.22 22.46
CA ASP A 92 -0.11 5.80 22.83
C ASP A 92 0.11 4.93 21.58
N LEU A 93 -0.48 5.34 20.46
CA LEU A 93 -0.32 4.68 19.15
C LEU A 93 0.98 5.07 18.46
N LEU A 94 1.27 6.37 18.37
CA LEU A 94 2.40 6.86 17.56
C LEU A 94 3.74 6.77 18.29
N VAL A 95 3.79 7.07 19.58
CA VAL A 95 5.03 7.00 20.38
C VAL A 95 5.16 5.58 20.94
N SER A 96 4.24 5.16 21.80
CA SER A 96 4.43 3.93 22.56
C SER A 96 4.41 2.67 21.69
N VAL A 97 3.57 2.61 20.66
CA VAL A 97 3.55 1.45 19.75
C VAL A 97 4.56 1.61 18.61
N ILE A 98 4.42 2.62 17.74
CA ILE A 98 5.26 2.73 16.54
C ILE A 98 6.72 3.04 16.88
N ARG A 99 7.01 3.96 17.80
CA ARG A 99 8.40 4.31 18.14
C ARG A 99 9.00 3.37 19.15
N ASP A 100 8.33 3.12 20.27
CA ASP A 100 8.96 2.40 21.37
C ASP A 100 8.88 0.88 21.19
N GLN A 101 7.74 0.33 20.78
CA GLN A 101 7.62 -1.11 20.59
C GLN A 101 8.16 -1.57 19.23
N TRP A 102 7.80 -0.90 18.15
CA TRP A 102 8.21 -1.31 16.79
C TRP A 102 9.56 -0.74 16.38
N GLN A 103 10.09 0.23 17.13
CA GLN A 103 11.40 0.83 16.88
C GLN A 103 11.49 1.41 15.45
N LEU A 104 10.43 2.10 14.99
CA LEU A 104 10.40 2.70 13.66
C LEU A 104 11.59 3.65 13.46
N ASN A 105 12.52 3.25 12.60
CA ASN A 105 13.63 4.08 12.13
C ASN A 105 13.24 4.77 10.81
N GLY A 106 12.34 5.76 10.95
CA GLY A 106 11.63 6.38 9.84
C GLY A 106 10.76 7.54 10.27
N TYR A 107 9.73 7.88 9.51
CA TYR A 107 8.83 8.99 9.85
C TYR A 107 7.35 8.63 9.73
N ILE A 108 6.53 9.29 10.54
CA ILE A 108 5.08 9.11 10.55
C ILE A 108 4.43 10.24 9.74
N SER A 109 3.66 9.89 8.71
CA SER A 109 2.88 10.86 7.93
C SER A 109 1.45 10.89 8.41
N SER A 110 0.77 12.03 8.32
CA SER A 110 -0.69 12.03 8.30
C SER A 110 -1.20 11.48 6.97
N ASP A 111 -2.41 10.93 6.96
CA ASP A 111 -3.20 10.91 5.72
C ASP A 111 -3.52 12.36 5.30
N CYS A 112 -3.92 12.54 4.04
CA CYS A 112 -4.16 13.84 3.44
C CYS A 112 -5.18 14.63 4.26
N ASP A 113 -4.79 15.75 4.83
CA ASP A 113 -5.65 16.60 5.66
C ASP A 113 -6.18 15.95 6.95
N SER A 114 -5.63 14.82 7.41
CA SER A 114 -6.17 14.15 8.61
C SER A 114 -6.15 15.05 9.86
N LEU A 115 -5.18 15.96 9.97
CA LEU A 115 -5.17 16.97 11.04
C LEU A 115 -6.34 17.96 10.90
N LYS A 116 -6.67 18.37 9.68
CA LYS A 116 -7.84 19.22 9.43
C LYS A 116 -9.11 18.52 9.90
N GLU A 117 -9.24 17.22 9.62
CA GLU A 117 -10.40 16.42 10.02
C GLU A 117 -10.52 16.26 11.55
N MET A 118 -9.40 16.18 12.27
CA MET A 118 -9.39 16.19 13.74
C MET A 118 -10.08 17.43 14.32
N PHE A 119 -9.89 18.58 13.66
CA PHE A 119 -10.50 19.83 14.08
C PHE A 119 -11.93 19.96 13.56
N TYR A 120 -12.12 20.00 12.24
CA TYR A 120 -13.41 20.38 11.64
C TYR A 120 -14.48 19.29 11.73
N SER A 121 -14.10 18.02 11.61
CA SER A 121 -15.05 16.91 11.54
C SER A 121 -15.22 16.22 12.89
N GLN A 122 -14.13 16.10 13.66
CA GLN A 122 -14.12 15.40 14.93
C GLN A 122 -14.30 16.31 16.16
N ASN A 123 -14.12 17.63 16.00
CA ASN A 123 -14.17 18.60 17.09
C ASN A 123 -13.28 18.20 18.30
N TYR A 124 -12.12 17.59 18.03
CA TYR A 124 -11.28 17.01 19.08
C TYR A 124 -10.47 18.07 19.84
N THR A 125 -10.04 19.14 19.15
CA THR A 125 -9.35 20.28 19.77
C THR A 125 -10.15 21.56 19.59
N ARG A 126 -9.84 22.58 20.39
CA ARG A 126 -10.58 23.86 20.39
C ARG A 126 -10.11 24.79 19.28
N THR A 127 -8.84 24.70 18.90
CA THR A 127 -8.26 25.50 17.81
C THR A 127 -7.41 24.64 16.87
N PRO A 128 -7.16 25.10 15.63
CA PRO A 128 -6.22 24.45 14.71
C PRO A 128 -4.79 24.36 15.27
N GLU A 129 -4.34 25.36 16.04
CA GLU A 129 -3.02 25.37 16.68
C GLU A 129 -2.90 24.28 17.73
N GLU A 130 -3.96 24.03 18.51
CA GLU A 130 -3.99 22.91 19.45
C GLU A 130 -3.90 21.56 18.73
N THR A 131 -4.59 21.40 17.58
CA THR A 131 -4.47 20.20 16.74
C THR A 131 -3.04 20.02 16.25
N ALA A 132 -2.41 21.08 15.72
CA ALA A 132 -1.03 21.02 15.24
C ALA A 132 -0.06 20.68 16.38
N ALA A 133 -0.22 21.32 17.55
CA ALA A 133 0.59 21.04 18.73
C ALA A 133 0.43 19.61 19.23
N LEU A 134 -0.79 19.06 19.23
CA LEU A 134 -1.06 17.68 19.62
C LEU A 134 -0.40 16.69 18.66
N ALA A 135 -0.54 16.91 17.36
CA ALA A 135 0.10 16.10 16.32
C ALA A 135 1.64 16.10 16.48
N ILE A 136 2.22 17.28 16.66
CA ILE A 136 3.64 17.50 16.92
C ILE A 136 4.10 16.70 18.15
N LYS A 137 3.38 16.84 19.27
CA LYS A 137 3.68 16.10 20.51
C LYS A 137 3.50 14.58 20.36
N SER A 138 2.65 14.14 19.44
CA SER A 138 2.40 12.74 19.09
C SER A 138 3.39 12.21 18.04
N ASP A 139 4.59 12.80 17.95
CA ASP A 139 5.73 12.38 17.10
C ASP A 139 5.69 12.83 15.63
N ILE A 140 4.64 13.51 15.17
CA ILE A 140 4.65 14.15 13.83
C ILE A 140 5.70 15.28 13.78
N ASN A 141 6.17 15.82 14.92
CA ASN A 141 7.23 16.84 14.95
C ASN A 141 8.58 16.36 14.39
N LYS A 142 8.92 15.08 14.60
CA LYS A 142 10.19 14.54 14.11
C LYS A 142 10.17 14.26 12.61
N VAL A 143 9.06 14.56 11.92
CA VAL A 143 8.90 14.28 10.49
C VAL A 143 9.97 14.98 9.67
N ILE A 144 10.31 16.24 9.96
CA ILE A 144 11.33 16.94 9.16
C ILE A 144 12.68 16.21 9.27
N LEU A 145 13.20 16.05 10.49
CA LEU A 145 14.50 15.40 10.70
C LEU A 145 14.52 13.96 10.16
N ASN A 146 13.48 13.17 10.43
CA ASN A 146 13.41 11.78 9.96
C ASN A 146 13.18 11.67 8.45
N ASN A 147 12.45 12.61 7.85
CA ASN A 147 12.29 12.68 6.40
C ASN A 147 13.63 13.00 5.74
N PHE A 148 14.36 14.00 6.25
CA PHE A 148 15.71 14.30 5.76
C PHE A 148 16.67 13.11 5.96
N ALA A 149 16.63 12.43 7.10
CA ALA A 149 17.38 11.18 7.30
C ALA A 149 16.99 10.11 6.27
N THR A 150 15.71 10.00 5.93
CA THR A 150 15.24 9.07 4.89
C THR A 150 15.71 9.48 3.49
N LEU A 151 15.72 10.78 3.17
CA LEU A 151 16.26 11.31 1.92
C LEU A 151 17.77 11.08 1.79
N LEU A 152 18.52 11.20 2.89
CA LEU A 152 19.94 10.82 2.95
C LEU A 152 20.12 9.33 2.65
N ARG A 153 19.31 8.45 3.24
CA ARG A 153 19.35 7.00 2.95
C ARG A 153 18.95 6.64 1.52
N LEU A 154 18.16 7.49 0.86
CA LEU A 154 17.82 7.39 -0.56
C LEU A 154 18.91 7.97 -1.49
N GLY A 155 19.89 8.70 -0.94
CA GLY A 155 20.98 9.27 -1.72
C GLY A 155 20.66 10.59 -2.42
N PHE A 156 19.62 11.30 -1.98
CA PHE A 156 19.24 12.61 -2.55
C PHE A 156 20.34 13.68 -2.42
N PHE A 157 21.32 13.47 -1.54
CA PHE A 157 22.40 14.42 -1.27
C PHE A 157 23.79 13.88 -1.67
N ASP A 158 23.85 12.75 -2.38
CA ASP A 158 25.10 12.05 -2.69
C ASP A 158 25.69 12.48 -4.05
N GLY A 159 25.50 13.74 -4.42
CA GLY A 159 25.98 14.31 -5.69
C GLY A 159 25.11 13.91 -6.89
N ASP A 160 25.75 13.61 -8.02
CA ASP A 160 25.09 13.32 -9.29
C ASP A 160 24.27 12.01 -9.23
N PRO A 161 22.94 12.06 -9.35
CA PRO A 161 22.10 10.87 -9.24
C PRO A 161 22.38 9.83 -10.32
N ASN A 162 22.92 10.22 -11.49
CA ASN A 162 23.26 9.28 -12.56
C ASN A 162 24.42 8.34 -12.18
N LYS A 163 25.24 8.73 -11.20
CA LYS A 163 26.36 7.93 -10.69
C LYS A 163 25.95 6.98 -9.57
N GLN A 164 24.71 7.06 -9.11
CA GLN A 164 24.17 6.21 -8.06
C GLN A 164 23.71 4.85 -8.62
N LEU A 165 23.53 3.86 -7.73
CA LEU A 165 23.18 2.47 -8.11
C LEU A 165 22.00 2.37 -9.10
N TYR A 166 20.98 3.21 -8.93
CA TYR A 166 19.78 3.23 -9.76
C TYR A 166 19.76 4.38 -10.78
N GLY A 167 20.86 5.12 -10.93
CA GLY A 167 20.94 6.33 -11.76
C GLY A 167 20.71 6.09 -13.25
N ASN A 168 20.89 4.85 -13.72
CA ASN A 168 20.69 4.47 -15.12
C ASN A 168 19.27 3.97 -15.42
N LEU A 169 18.39 3.86 -14.42
CA LEU A 169 16.99 3.49 -14.63
C LEU A 169 16.25 4.64 -15.32
N GLY A 170 15.43 4.30 -16.32
CA GLY A 170 14.64 5.28 -17.06
C GLY A 170 13.42 4.68 -17.75
N PRO A 171 12.81 5.40 -18.71
CA PRO A 171 11.58 4.96 -19.37
C PRO A 171 11.66 3.57 -20.03
N LYS A 172 12.84 3.19 -20.54
CA LYS A 172 13.09 1.86 -21.13
C LYS A 172 12.90 0.71 -20.14
N ASP A 173 13.05 0.97 -18.85
CA ASP A 173 13.00 -0.02 -17.78
C ASP A 173 11.59 -0.19 -17.19
N VAL A 174 10.62 0.65 -17.61
CA VAL A 174 9.25 0.65 -17.08
C VAL A 174 8.40 -0.46 -17.72
N CYS A 175 8.30 -0.46 -19.05
CA CYS A 175 7.40 -1.35 -19.81
C CYS A 175 8.10 -2.57 -20.41
N THR A 176 9.12 -3.12 -19.74
CA THR A 176 9.86 -4.29 -20.25
C THR A 176 8.94 -5.51 -20.40
N PRO A 177 9.25 -6.44 -21.33
CA PRO A 177 8.49 -7.69 -21.45
C PRO A 177 8.43 -8.48 -20.14
N ALA A 178 9.51 -8.45 -19.34
CA ALA A 178 9.55 -9.11 -18.04
C ALA A 178 8.55 -8.50 -17.03
N ASN A 179 8.42 -7.17 -16.98
CA ASN A 179 7.45 -6.50 -16.11
C ASN A 179 6.01 -6.79 -16.55
N GLN A 180 5.76 -6.81 -17.87
CA GLN A 180 4.44 -7.14 -18.42
C GLN A 180 4.07 -8.60 -18.14
N GLU A 181 5.01 -9.53 -18.29
CA GLU A 181 4.76 -10.95 -17.99
C GLU A 181 4.57 -11.19 -16.50
N LEU A 182 5.30 -10.49 -15.63
CA LEU A 182 5.07 -10.57 -14.19
C LEU A 182 3.65 -10.12 -13.83
N ALA A 183 3.14 -9.04 -14.45
CA ALA A 183 1.76 -8.60 -14.25
C ALA A 183 0.75 -9.66 -14.73
N CYS A 184 0.99 -10.27 -15.89
CA CYS A 184 0.18 -11.38 -16.39
C CYS A 184 0.20 -12.58 -15.43
N GLU A 185 1.37 -12.96 -14.93
CA GLU A 185 1.53 -14.10 -14.03
C GLU A 185 0.82 -13.88 -12.69
N VAL A 186 0.93 -12.68 -12.11
CA VAL A 186 0.16 -12.31 -10.91
C VAL A 186 -1.33 -12.39 -11.17
N ALA A 187 -1.81 -11.98 -12.35
CA ALA A 187 -3.22 -12.11 -12.73
C ALA A 187 -3.64 -13.59 -12.86
N ARG A 188 -2.83 -14.44 -13.51
CA ARG A 188 -3.10 -15.89 -13.64
C ARG A 188 -3.22 -16.56 -12.27
N GLN A 189 -2.34 -16.23 -11.34
CA GLN A 189 -2.39 -16.77 -9.98
C GLN A 189 -3.49 -16.17 -9.10
N GLY A 190 -3.95 -14.96 -9.43
CA GLY A 190 -4.98 -14.24 -8.67
C GLY A 190 -6.43 -14.62 -9.04
N ILE A 191 -6.65 -15.23 -10.19
CA ILE A 191 -7.99 -15.65 -10.63
C ILE A 191 -8.47 -16.84 -9.79
N VAL A 192 -9.71 -16.75 -9.28
CA VAL A 192 -10.33 -17.79 -8.45
C VAL A 192 -11.49 -18.44 -9.19
N LEU A 193 -11.42 -19.76 -9.41
CA LEU A 193 -12.53 -20.54 -9.94
C LEU A 193 -13.52 -20.87 -8.82
N LEU A 194 -14.68 -20.19 -8.82
CA LEU A 194 -15.69 -20.35 -7.77
C LEU A 194 -16.64 -21.54 -8.03
N LYS A 195 -16.96 -21.82 -9.29
CA LYS A 195 -17.86 -22.91 -9.70
C LYS A 195 -17.39 -23.49 -11.02
N ASN A 196 -17.38 -24.82 -11.10
CA ASN A 196 -17.14 -25.54 -12.34
C ASN A 196 -18.04 -26.77 -12.38
N THR A 197 -18.87 -26.87 -13.41
CA THR A 197 -19.65 -28.06 -13.73
C THR A 197 -18.84 -28.95 -14.68
N GLU A 198 -19.01 -30.27 -14.58
CA GLU A 198 -18.26 -31.21 -15.41
C GLU A 198 -18.41 -30.87 -16.90
N GLY A 199 -17.30 -30.90 -17.63
CA GLY A 199 -17.24 -30.57 -19.05
C GLY A 199 -17.37 -29.08 -19.40
N SER A 200 -17.48 -28.17 -18.42
CA SER A 200 -17.64 -26.73 -18.70
C SER A 200 -16.32 -25.99 -18.89
N LEU A 201 -15.36 -26.18 -17.97
CA LEU A 201 -13.99 -25.67 -18.08
C LEU A 201 -12.97 -26.80 -17.85
N PRO A 202 -11.80 -26.76 -18.51
CA PRO A 202 -11.36 -25.72 -19.46
C PRO A 202 -12.07 -25.79 -20.82
N LEU A 203 -12.22 -24.65 -21.47
CA LEU A 203 -12.76 -24.58 -22.83
C LEU A 203 -11.81 -25.30 -23.80
N SER A 204 -12.36 -26.07 -24.73
CA SER A 204 -11.59 -26.68 -25.81
C SER A 204 -11.63 -25.79 -27.06
N PRO A 205 -10.50 -25.18 -27.48
CA PRO A 205 -10.43 -24.34 -28.68
C PRO A 205 -10.85 -25.08 -29.96
N THR A 206 -10.68 -26.40 -30.01
CA THR A 206 -11.02 -27.22 -31.18
C THR A 206 -12.47 -27.64 -31.22
N ALA A 207 -13.15 -27.69 -30.07
CA ALA A 207 -14.57 -28.04 -30.00
C ALA A 207 -15.50 -26.83 -30.16
N ILE A 208 -15.01 -25.63 -29.80
CA ILE A 208 -15.81 -24.40 -29.81
C ILE A 208 -15.63 -23.67 -31.13
N LYS A 209 -16.71 -23.61 -31.93
CA LYS A 209 -16.73 -22.90 -33.23
C LYS A 209 -17.06 -21.42 -33.11
N SER A 210 -17.73 -21.04 -32.03
CA SER A 210 -18.13 -19.65 -31.77
C SER A 210 -18.25 -19.43 -30.27
N LEU A 211 -17.90 -18.22 -29.82
CA LEU A 211 -17.95 -17.82 -28.43
C LEU A 211 -18.61 -16.46 -28.32
N ALA A 212 -19.66 -16.35 -27.51
CA ALA A 212 -20.32 -15.09 -27.20
C ALA A 212 -19.82 -14.56 -25.85
N ALA A 213 -19.21 -13.37 -25.84
CA ALA A 213 -18.83 -12.67 -24.63
C ALA A 213 -19.89 -11.59 -24.31
N ILE A 214 -20.73 -11.85 -23.32
CA ILE A 214 -21.90 -11.02 -23.00
C ILE A 214 -21.72 -10.37 -21.63
N GLY A 215 -22.08 -9.09 -21.53
CA GLY A 215 -22.07 -8.31 -20.28
C GLY A 215 -21.38 -6.95 -20.44
N PRO A 216 -21.24 -6.18 -19.35
CA PRO A 216 -20.59 -4.86 -19.40
C PRO A 216 -19.05 -4.94 -19.40
N ASN A 217 -18.49 -6.08 -18.97
CA ASN A 217 -17.05 -6.27 -18.76
C ASN A 217 -16.24 -7.00 -19.86
N PRO A 218 -16.80 -7.58 -20.94
CA PRO A 218 -15.98 -8.22 -21.98
C PRO A 218 -14.94 -7.30 -22.62
N ASN A 219 -15.28 -6.04 -22.91
CA ASN A 219 -14.40 -5.11 -23.62
C ASN A 219 -14.04 -3.87 -22.78
N VAL A 220 -13.67 -4.06 -21.51
CA VAL A 220 -13.32 -2.96 -20.59
C VAL A 220 -11.82 -2.76 -20.46
N THR A 221 -11.41 -1.50 -20.32
CA THR A 221 -10.02 -1.09 -20.03
C THR A 221 -9.92 -0.36 -18.69
N LYS A 222 -10.86 0.54 -18.40
CA LYS A 222 -10.85 1.33 -17.15
C LYS A 222 -11.26 0.53 -15.92
N THR A 223 -12.31 -0.28 -16.02
CA THR A 223 -12.85 -1.03 -14.86
C THR A 223 -11.86 -2.09 -14.36
N MET A 224 -11.10 -2.73 -15.26
CA MET A 224 -10.20 -3.84 -14.90
C MET A 224 -8.96 -3.41 -14.09
N ILE A 225 -8.60 -2.12 -14.10
CA ILE A 225 -7.42 -1.60 -13.38
C ILE A 225 -7.76 -0.97 -12.02
N GLY A 226 -9.03 -0.97 -11.62
CA GLY A 226 -9.46 -0.55 -10.27
C GLY A 226 -9.25 0.94 -9.97
N ASN A 227 -8.62 1.23 -8.82
CA ASN A 227 -8.30 2.57 -8.31
C ASN A 227 -6.79 2.69 -8.00
N TYR A 228 -6.32 3.90 -7.67
CA TYR A 228 -4.90 4.19 -7.40
C TYR A 228 -3.93 3.72 -8.51
N GLN A 229 -4.36 3.82 -9.76
CA GLN A 229 -3.65 3.35 -10.93
C GLN A 229 -3.02 4.50 -11.73
N GLY A 230 -1.89 4.21 -12.38
CA GLY A 230 -1.34 5.03 -13.46
C GLY A 230 -1.88 4.63 -14.82
N VAL A 231 -1.24 5.12 -15.88
CA VAL A 231 -1.49 4.67 -17.26
C VAL A 231 -0.69 3.38 -17.52
N PRO A 232 -1.34 2.22 -17.78
CA PRO A 232 -0.65 0.98 -18.09
C PRO A 232 0.07 1.03 -19.44
N CYS A 233 1.09 0.17 -19.59
CA CYS A 233 1.83 0.03 -20.86
C CYS A 233 0.94 -0.48 -22.00
N ASN A 234 0.01 -1.38 -21.71
CA ASN A 234 -0.97 -1.90 -22.65
C ASN A 234 -2.18 -2.46 -21.88
N TYR A 235 -3.28 -2.69 -22.59
CA TYR A 235 -4.47 -3.38 -22.11
C TYR A 235 -4.70 -4.65 -22.92
N THR A 236 -5.13 -5.71 -22.24
CA THR A 236 -5.73 -6.88 -22.89
C THR A 236 -7.08 -7.12 -22.24
N THR A 237 -8.15 -6.78 -22.95
CA THR A 237 -9.51 -6.96 -22.44
C THR A 237 -9.85 -8.45 -22.38
N PRO A 238 -10.82 -8.87 -21.55
CA PRO A 238 -11.28 -10.26 -21.55
C PRO A 238 -11.69 -10.77 -22.94
N LEU A 239 -12.34 -9.93 -23.74
CA LEU A 239 -12.72 -10.24 -25.12
C LEU A 239 -11.49 -10.49 -25.99
N GLN A 240 -10.47 -9.63 -25.94
CA GLN A 240 -9.23 -9.82 -26.70
C GLN A 240 -8.51 -11.11 -26.28
N GLY A 241 -8.46 -11.41 -24.97
CA GLY A 241 -7.87 -12.64 -24.46
C GLY A 241 -8.60 -13.90 -24.94
N LEU A 242 -9.93 -13.87 -25.01
CA LEU A 242 -10.73 -14.98 -25.54
C LEU A 242 -10.60 -15.13 -27.06
N MET A 243 -10.57 -14.02 -27.80
CA MET A 243 -10.38 -14.03 -29.26
C MET A 243 -9.02 -14.60 -29.66
N ALA A 244 -7.99 -14.47 -28.82
CA ALA A 244 -6.69 -15.09 -29.07
C ALA A 244 -6.73 -16.64 -29.01
N LEU A 245 -7.78 -17.23 -28.43
CA LEU A 245 -7.93 -18.68 -28.25
C LEU A 245 -8.91 -19.32 -29.24
N VAL A 246 -9.83 -18.55 -29.82
CA VAL A 246 -10.84 -19.04 -30.76
C VAL A 246 -10.50 -18.47 -32.14
N ALA A 247 -10.31 -19.33 -33.14
CA ALA A 247 -10.12 -18.88 -34.51
C ALA A 247 -11.39 -18.11 -34.95
N THR A 248 -11.25 -16.80 -35.14
CA THR A 248 -12.30 -15.92 -35.66
C THR A 248 -12.27 -15.85 -37.16
#